data_AF-A0A653QI49-F1
#
_entry.id   AF-A0A653QI49-F1
#
_cell.length_a   1.000
_cell.length_b   1.000
_cell.length_c   1.000
_cell.angle_alpha   90.00
_cell.angle_beta   90.00
_cell.angle_gamma   90.00
#
_symmetry.space_group_name_H-M   'P 1'
#
loop_
_entity.id
_entity.type
_entity.pdbx_description
1 polymer ?
#
loop_
_entity_poly.entity_id
_entity_poly.type
_entity_poly.pdbx_seq_one_letter_code
_entity_poly.pdbx_strand_id
1 'polypeptide(L)' 'MDNTKARSDASSDTPHAKSCASEDGMPDQLDKIDENESRQEALVDEGLEETFPASDPVSAKRIT' A
#
# COMPACT_ATOMS: atom_id res chain seq x y z
N MET A 1 28.48 -3.63 -31.39
CA MET A 1 27.28 -4.00 -30.62
C MET A 1 26.94 -2.80 -29.76
N ASP A 2 25.91 -2.07 -30.16
CA ASP A 2 25.57 -0.79 -29.54
C ASP A 2 24.93 -1.06 -28.18
N ASN A 3 25.66 -0.73 -27.10
CA ASN A 3 25.21 -0.91 -25.72
C ASN A 3 24.22 0.20 -25.32
N THR A 4 23.18 0.42 -26.11
CA THR A 4 22.20 1.51 -25.90
C THR A 4 21.09 1.16 -24.92
N LYS A 5 21.36 0.31 -23.92
CA LYS A 5 20.39 0.00 -22.86
C LYS A 5 21.06 -0.28 -21.52
N ALA A 6 21.89 0.65 -21.05
CA ALA A 6 22.29 0.64 -19.65
C ALA A 6 21.05 0.89 -18.77
N ARG A 7 20.94 0.16 -17.65
CA ARG A 7 19.89 0.36 -16.64
C ARG A 7 19.96 1.81 -16.14
N SER A 8 18.86 2.54 -16.19
CA SER A 8 18.80 3.98 -15.88
C SER A 8 19.14 4.31 -14.41
N ASP A 9 19.16 3.28 -13.56
CA ASP A 9 19.36 3.30 -12.12
C ASP A 9 20.75 2.75 -11.69
N ALA A 10 21.70 2.61 -12.62
CA ALA A 10 23.01 2.02 -12.31
C ALA A 10 23.98 2.94 -11.53
N SER A 11 23.64 4.22 -11.33
CA SER A 11 24.48 5.17 -10.61
C SER A 11 24.24 5.11 -9.11
N SER A 12 25.29 5.15 -8.30
CA SER A 12 25.21 5.20 -6.83
C SER A 12 24.52 6.47 -6.30
N ASP A 13 24.47 7.53 -7.10
CA ASP A 13 23.77 8.78 -6.77
C ASP A 13 22.27 8.74 -7.11
N THR A 14 21.77 7.62 -7.66
CA THR A 14 20.33 7.50 -7.94
C THR A 14 19.56 7.33 -6.63
N PRO A 15 18.43 8.04 -6.47
CA PRO A 15 17.60 7.87 -5.29
C PRO A 15 17.09 6.43 -5.22
N HIS A 16 17.09 5.85 -4.02
CA HIS A 16 16.67 4.47 -3.75
C HIS A 16 15.23 4.15 -4.19
N ALA A 17 14.42 5.18 -4.44
CA ALA A 17 13.05 5.07 -4.92
C ALA A 17 12.78 6.08 -6.03
N LYS A 18 11.94 5.68 -6.99
CA LYS A 18 11.42 6.58 -8.02
C LYS A 18 10.43 7.54 -7.39
N SER A 19 10.49 8.82 -7.74
CA SER A 19 9.42 9.76 -7.41
C SER A 19 8.15 9.32 -8.13
N CYS A 20 7.14 8.91 -7.38
CA CYS A 20 5.79 8.69 -7.90
C CYS A 20 4.95 9.93 -7.60
N ALA A 21 4.08 10.33 -8.53
CA ALA A 21 3.03 11.29 -8.22
C ALA A 21 2.10 10.67 -7.17
N SER A 22 1.63 11.47 -6.21
CA SER A 22 0.53 11.06 -5.35
C SER A 22 -0.69 10.79 -6.24
N GLU A 23 -1.33 9.65 -6.05
CA GLU A 23 -2.58 9.34 -6.73
C GLU A 23 -3.67 10.19 -6.07
N ASP A 24 -4.34 11.04 -6.86
CA ASP A 24 -5.48 11.81 -6.36
C ASP A 24 -6.69 10.88 -6.21
N GLY A 25 -7.11 10.63 -4.98
CA GLY A 25 -8.25 9.76 -4.67
C GLY A 25 -8.36 9.41 -3.19
N MET A 26 -9.57 9.13 -2.72
CA MET A 26 -9.74 8.51 -1.41
C MET A 26 -9.21 7.07 -1.50
N PRO A 27 -8.45 6.57 -0.52
CA PRO A 27 -8.11 5.15 -0.46
C PRO A 27 -9.41 4.34 -0.48
N ASP A 28 -9.45 3.30 -1.32
CA ASP A 28 -10.58 2.39 -1.47
C ASP A 28 -11.00 1.71 -0.15
N GLN A 29 -10.07 1.62 0.80
CA GLN A 29 -10.28 1.20 2.19
C GLN A 29 -11.34 2.03 2.94
N LEU A 30 -11.68 3.23 2.46
CA LEU A 30 -12.71 4.10 3.08
C LEU A 30 -14.05 4.06 2.34
N ASP A 31 -14.08 3.53 1.11
CA ASP A 31 -15.29 3.49 0.29
C ASP A 31 -16.24 2.35 0.69
N LYS A 32 -15.72 1.33 1.41
CA LYS A 32 -16.46 0.12 1.80
C LYS A 32 -16.95 0.13 3.26
N ILE A 33 -16.80 1.23 3.99
CA ILE A 33 -17.18 1.30 5.41
C ILE A 33 -18.71 1.45 5.52
N ASP A 34 -19.40 0.48 6.13
CA ASP A 34 -20.81 0.62 6.50
C ASP A 34 -20.96 1.71 7.57
N GLU A 35 -21.99 2.55 7.46
CA GLU A 35 -22.28 3.60 8.46
C GLU A 35 -22.50 3.04 9.87
N ASN A 36 -22.84 1.75 9.99
CA ASN A 36 -23.05 1.06 11.27
C ASN A 36 -21.79 0.43 11.87
N GLU A 37 -20.66 0.44 11.15
CA GLU A 37 -19.41 -0.18 11.59
C GLU A 37 -18.36 0.88 11.94
N SER A 38 -17.54 0.60 12.95
CA SER A 38 -16.44 1.50 13.25
C SER A 38 -15.35 1.39 12.18
N ARG A 39 -14.71 2.50 11.82
CA ARG A 39 -13.58 2.51 10.86
C ARG A 39 -12.49 1.46 11.18
N GLN A 40 -12.34 1.10 12.46
CA GLN A 40 -11.36 0.11 12.88
C GLN A 40 -11.78 -1.33 12.57
N GLU A 41 -13.07 -1.63 12.70
CA GLU A 41 -13.62 -2.95 12.39
C GLU A 41 -13.62 -3.17 10.88
N ALA A 42 -14.10 -2.19 10.11
CA ALA A 42 -14.08 -2.26 8.65
C ALA A 42 -12.67 -2.49 8.07
N LEU A 43 -11.64 -1.83 8.63
CA LEU A 43 -10.24 -2.04 8.22
C LEU A 43 -9.69 -3.42 8.63
N VAL A 44 -10.18 -4.01 9.73
CA VAL A 44 -9.78 -5.35 10.14
C VAL A 44 -10.39 -6.38 9.21
N ASP A 45 -11.67 -6.25 8.87
CA ASP A 45 -12.37 -7.21 8.04
C ASP A 45 -11.83 -7.25 6.60
N GLU A 46 -11.63 -6.09 5.97
CA GLU A 46 -10.97 -6.02 4.65
C GLU A 46 -9.56 -6.60 4.69
N GLY A 47 -8.80 -6.27 5.74
CA GLY A 47 -7.47 -6.83 5.93
C GLY A 47 -7.49 -8.36 6.07
N LEU A 48 -8.51 -8.94 6.70
CA LEU A 48 -8.66 -10.39 6.84
C LEU A 48 -9.02 -11.06 5.50
N GLU A 49 -9.84 -10.42 4.68
CA GLU A 49 -10.20 -10.90 3.35
C GLU A 49 -9.02 -10.87 2.36
N GLU A 50 -8.15 -9.86 2.50
CA GLU A 50 -6.96 -9.68 1.65
C GLU A 50 -5.71 -10.42 2.16
N THR A 51 -5.75 -10.97 3.38
CA THR A 51 -4.61 -11.68 3.99
C THR A 51 -4.59 -13.17 3.64
N PHE A 52 -3.43 -13.65 3.21
CA PHE A 52 -3.20 -15.06 2.88
C PHE A 52 -3.25 -15.97 4.12
N PRO A 53 -3.60 -17.27 3.96
CA PRO A 53 -3.91 -18.21 5.05
C PRO A 53 -2.75 -18.52 6.04
N ALA A 54 -1.57 -17.92 5.90
CA ALA A 54 -0.39 -18.18 6.73
C ALA A 54 0.34 -16.93 7.27
N SER A 55 -0.30 -15.75 7.24
CA SER A 55 0.25 -14.51 7.80
C SER A 55 -0.65 -14.07 8.95
N ASP A 56 -0.09 -13.78 10.12
CA ASP A 56 -0.83 -13.38 11.34
C ASP A 56 -1.98 -12.38 11.06
N PRO A 57 -3.10 -12.46 11.80
CA PRO A 57 -4.25 -11.60 11.57
C PRO A 57 -3.89 -10.12 11.72
N VAL A 58 -4.52 -9.30 10.89
CA VAL A 58 -4.23 -7.87 10.81
C VAL A 58 -4.66 -7.17 12.09
N SER A 59 -3.79 -6.32 12.65
CA SER A 59 -4.08 -5.56 13.87
C SER A 59 -4.19 -4.07 13.56
N ALA A 60 -5.41 -3.53 13.61
CA ALA A 60 -5.64 -2.10 13.47
C ALA A 60 -5.12 -1.34 14.70
N LYS A 61 -4.04 -0.56 14.51
CA LYS A 61 -3.45 0.24 15.59
C LYS A 61 -4.31 1.46 15.89
N ARG A 62 -4.70 1.63 17.17
CA ARG A 62 -5.28 2.88 17.68
C ARG A 62 -4.16 3.88 17.96
N ILE A 63 -4.05 4.91 17.13
CA ILE A 63 -3.15 6.04 17.34
C ILE A 63 -4.04 7.19 17.84
N THR A 64 -3.89 7.56 19.12
CA THR A 64 -4.58 8.68 19.77
C THR A 64 -3.81 9.97 19.63
#